data_AF-A0A382EMK6-F1
#
_entry.id   AF-A0A382EMK6-F1
#
_cell.length_a   1.000
_cell.length_b   1.000
_cell.length_c   1.000
_cell.angle_alpha   90.00
_cell.angle_beta   90.00
_cell.angle_gamma   90.00
#
_symmetry.space_group_name_H-M   'P 1'
#
loop_
_entity.id
_entity.type
_entity.pdbx_description
1 polymer ?
#
loop_
_entity_poly.entity_id
_entity_poly.type
_entity_poly.pdbx_seq_one_letter_code
_entity_poly.pdbx_strand_id
1 'polypeptide(L)'
;MSTQNGNGGPLSGIRMLDLGRYQAGPRCALMFARMGAEVIKVEALKGDESRQNGPTVRGQSAYWVQYNSGKKSLAIDLRTEKGK
;
A
#
# COMPACT_ATOMS: atom_id res chain seq x y z
N MET A 1 -19.86 -27.16 1.63
CA MET A 1 -19.90 -25.75 1.19
C MET A 1 -18.57 -25.10 1.55
N SER A 2 -17.66 -25.04 0.59
CA SER A 2 -16.37 -24.35 0.70
C SER A 2 -16.59 -22.86 0.49
N THR A 3 -16.32 -22.04 1.49
CA THR A 3 -16.33 -20.57 1.38
C THR A 3 -15.14 -20.12 0.54
N GLN A 4 -15.36 -19.86 -0.75
CA GLN A 4 -14.38 -19.15 -1.57
C GLN A 4 -14.35 -17.67 -1.13
N ASN A 5 -13.45 -17.33 -0.20
CA ASN A 5 -13.10 -15.94 0.08
C ASN A 5 -12.16 -15.42 -1.02
N GLY A 6 -12.65 -15.32 -2.25
CA GLY A 6 -12.05 -14.49 -3.28
C GLY A 6 -12.73 -13.13 -3.22
N ASN A 7 -12.10 -12.12 -2.63
CA ASN A 7 -12.61 -10.75 -2.64
C ASN A 7 -12.76 -10.29 -4.11
N GLY A 8 -13.96 -10.45 -4.65
CA GLY A 8 -14.31 -10.19 -6.03
C GLY A 8 -14.45 -8.69 -6.30
N GLY A 9 -13.68 -8.20 -7.26
CA GLY A 9 -13.74 -6.86 -7.80
C GLY A 9 -13.19 -6.85 -9.24
N PRO A 10 -13.39 -5.77 -10.03
CA PRO A 10 -13.01 -5.74 -11.44
C PRO A 10 -11.51 -5.91 -11.68
N LEU A 11 -10.67 -5.76 -10.66
CA LEU A 11 -9.22 -5.97 -10.72
C LEU A 11 -8.74 -7.18 -9.90
N SER A 12 -9.64 -8.10 -9.53
CA SER A 12 -9.25 -9.36 -8.89
C SER A 12 -8.24 -10.12 -9.76
N GLY A 13 -7.21 -10.67 -9.12
CA GLY A 13 -6.10 -11.37 -9.80
C GLY A 13 -4.99 -10.47 -10.32
N ILE A 14 -5.18 -9.15 -10.32
CA ILE A 14 -4.11 -8.20 -10.66
C ILE A 14 -3.22 -7.94 -9.43
N ARG A 15 -1.90 -7.96 -9.64
CA ARG A 15 -0.90 -7.55 -8.65
C ARG A 15 -0.23 -6.25 -9.09
N MET A 16 -0.13 -5.28 -8.19
CA MET A 16 0.44 -3.95 -8.47
C MET A 16 1.49 -3.58 -7.42
N LEU A 17 2.60 -3.00 -7.87
CA LEU A 17 3.57 -2.32 -7.01
C LEU A 17 3.25 -0.83 -6.94
N ASP A 18 3.12 -0.30 -5.73
CA ASP A 18 2.97 1.14 -5.47
C ASP A 18 4.32 1.72 -5.03
N LEU A 19 4.97 2.43 -5.95
CA LEU A 19 6.21 3.18 -5.71
C LEU A 19 5.94 4.66 -5.38
N GLY A 20 4.67 5.05 -5.31
CA GLY A 20 4.26 6.41 -5.01
C GLY A 20 4.59 6.81 -3.57
N ARG A 21 4.75 8.12 -3.35
CA ARG A 21 4.96 8.71 -2.03
C ARG A 21 3.87 9.75 -1.76
N TYR A 22 3.68 10.10 -0.50
CA TYR A 22 2.68 11.08 -0.06
C TYR A 22 1.25 10.73 -0.51
N GLN A 23 0.66 11.53 -1.40
CA GLN A 23 -0.78 11.48 -1.66
C GLN A 23 -1.16 10.90 -3.02
N ALA A 24 -0.70 11.51 -4.12
CA ALA A 24 -1.28 11.26 -5.45
C ALA A 24 -1.11 9.81 -5.92
N GLY A 25 0.13 9.30 -5.86
CA GLY A 25 0.44 7.91 -6.19
C GLY A 25 -0.28 6.92 -5.27
N PRO A 26 -0.12 7.03 -3.94
CA PRO A 26 -0.80 6.16 -3.00
C PRO A 26 -2.33 6.18 -3.10
N ARG A 27 -2.96 7.33 -3.40
CA ARG A 27 -4.40 7.41 -3.65
C ARG A 27 -4.81 6.65 -4.91
N CYS A 28 -4.05 6.76 -5.99
CA CYS A 28 -4.31 5.99 -7.21
C CYS A 28 -4.27 4.48 -6.89
N ALA A 29 -3.18 4.00 -6.30
CA ALA A 29 -3.03 2.59 -5.93
C ALA A 29 -4.09 2.11 -4.92
N LEU A 30 -4.57 2.98 -4.02
CA LEU A 30 -5.68 2.66 -3.12
C LEU A 30 -6.96 2.30 -3.89
N MET A 31 -7.25 3.00 -4.99
CA MET A 31 -8.43 2.69 -5.80
C MET A 31 -8.32 1.30 -6.43
N PHE A 32 -7.12 0.90 -6.88
CA PHE A 32 -6.87 -0.44 -7.40
C PHE A 32 -7.09 -1.51 -6.33
N ALA A 33 -6.59 -1.29 -5.11
CA ALA A 33 -6.80 -2.20 -3.99
C ALA A 33 -8.30 -2.36 -3.66
N ARG A 34 -9.06 -1.26 -3.65
CA ARG A 34 -10.52 -1.27 -3.43
C ARG A 34 -11.29 -1.98 -4.55
N MET A 35 -10.75 -1.99 -5.76
CA MET A 35 -11.28 -2.72 -6.91
C MET A 35 -10.83 -4.19 -6.95
N GLY A 36 -10.14 -4.69 -5.92
CA GLY A 36 -9.79 -6.11 -5.77
C GLY A 36 -8.37 -6.48 -6.16
N ALA A 37 -7.52 -5.53 -6.57
CA ALA A 37 -6.13 -5.80 -6.86
C ALA A 37 -5.30 -6.07 -5.58
N GLU A 38 -4.30 -6.93 -5.68
CA GLU A 38 -3.26 -7.07 -4.66
C GLU A 38 -2.23 -5.93 -4.84
N VAL A 39 -2.29 -4.94 -3.95
CA VAL A 39 -1.39 -3.78 -3.99
C VAL A 39 -0.31 -3.92 -2.91
N ILE A 40 0.95 -3.82 -3.34
CA ILE A 40 2.13 -3.87 -2.46
C ILE A 40 2.79 -2.49 -2.51
N LYS A 41 2.72 -1.75 -1.39
CA LYS A 41 3.48 -0.52 -1.18
C LYS A 41 4.94 -0.87 -0.99
N VAL A 42 5.79 -0.37 -1.87
CA VAL A 42 7.24 -0.43 -1.69
C VAL A 42 7.68 0.85 -1.00
N GLU A 43 8.47 0.72 0.06
CA GLU A 43 8.95 1.84 0.85
C GLU A 43 10.41 1.66 1.26
N ALA A 44 11.06 2.76 1.61
CA ALA A 44 12.41 2.71 2.15
C ALA A 44 12.43 1.95 3.49
N LEU A 45 13.61 1.51 3.94
CA LEU A 45 13.77 0.83 5.24
C LEU A 45 13.26 1.66 6.44
N LYS A 46 13.30 2.98 6.34
CA LYS A 46 12.74 3.92 7.34
C LYS A 46 11.21 4.11 7.23
N GLY A 47 10.58 3.48 6.24
CA GLY A 47 9.18 3.68 5.86
C GLY A 47 8.95 4.92 4.98
N ASP A 48 7.71 5.07 4.51
CA ASP A 48 7.23 6.27 3.81
C ASP A 48 7.20 7.48 4.76
N GLU A 49 7.69 8.64 4.31
CA GLU A 49 7.75 9.86 5.13
C GLU A 49 6.39 10.27 5.69
N SER A 50 5.32 9.99 4.96
CA SER A 50 3.96 10.34 5.38
C SER A 50 3.47 9.59 6.62
N ARG A 51 4.17 8.53 7.07
CA ARG A 51 3.91 7.85 8.35
C ARG A 51 4.11 8.76 9.56
N GLN A 52 4.85 9.86 9.41
CA GLN A 52 5.09 10.86 10.45
C GLN A 52 4.12 12.05 10.37
N ASN A 53 3.28 12.12 9.32
CA ASN A 53 2.36 13.24 9.16
C ASN A 53 1.20 13.13 10.15
N GLY A 54 0.96 14.21 10.92
CA GLY A 54 -0.17 14.27 11.82
C GLY A 54 -1.52 14.34 11.10
N PRO A 55 -2.63 14.07 11.82
CA PRO A 55 -2.67 13.71 13.23
C PRO A 55 -2.32 12.23 13.48
N THR A 56 -1.75 11.94 14.64
CA THR A 56 -1.53 10.57 15.11
C THR A 56 -2.77 10.08 15.85
N VAL A 57 -3.38 9.01 15.33
CA VAL A 57 -4.55 8.37 15.92
C VAL A 57 -4.18 6.92 16.21
N ARG A 58 -4.34 6.48 17.47
CA ARG A 58 -3.99 5.11 17.90
C ARG A 58 -2.56 4.69 17.52
N GLY A 59 -1.60 5.62 17.65
CA GLY A 59 -0.19 5.36 17.34
C GLY A 59 0.15 5.31 15.84
N GLN A 60 -0.79 5.65 14.95
CA GLN A 60 -0.55 5.69 13.51
C GLN A 60 -0.92 7.06 12.91
N SER A 61 -0.18 7.48 11.88
CA SER A 61 -0.56 8.65 11.09
C SER A 61 -1.88 8.43 10.37
N ALA A 62 -2.89 9.25 10.68
CA ALA A 62 -4.17 9.24 9.97
C ALA A 62 -4.00 9.60 8.49
N TYR A 63 -3.03 10.46 8.18
CA TYR A 63 -2.66 10.80 6.80
C TYR A 63 -2.21 9.56 6.03
N TRP A 64 -1.26 8.79 6.59
CA TRP A 64 -0.75 7.59 5.93
C TRP A 64 -1.83 6.51 5.78
N VAL A 65 -2.61 6.29 6.84
CA VAL A 65 -3.69 5.28 6.87
C VAL A 65 -4.73 5.57 5.79
N GLN A 66 -5.11 6.83 5.58
CA GLN A 66 -6.12 7.21 4.58
C GLN A 66 -5.76 6.74 3.16
N TYR A 67 -4.47 6.72 2.80
CA TYR A 67 -4.01 6.40 1.45
C TYR A 67 -3.48 4.98 1.28
N ASN A 68 -3.21 4.26 2.37
CA ASN A 68 -2.52 2.96 2.30
C ASN A 68 -3.30 1.81 2.95
N SER A 69 -4.49 2.07 3.50
CA SER A 69 -5.38 1.02 4.02
C SER A 69 -5.69 -0.04 2.96
N GLY A 70 -5.58 -1.32 3.34
CA GLY A 70 -5.84 -2.46 2.44
C GLY A 70 -4.66 -2.85 1.55
N LYS A 71 -3.55 -2.11 1.55
CA LYS A 71 -2.32 -2.50 0.86
C LYS A 71 -1.45 -3.38 1.76
N LYS A 72 -0.64 -4.24 1.14
CA LYS A 72 0.54 -4.84 1.79
C LYS A 72 1.69 -3.84 1.74
N SER A 73 2.68 -3.99 2.61
CA SER A 73 3.87 -3.12 2.65
C SER A 73 5.15 -3.96 2.65
N LEU A 74 6.12 -3.55 1.84
CA LEU A 74 7.47 -4.12 1.77
C LEU A 74 8.49 -2.99 1.88
N ALA A 75 9.31 -3.05 2.92
CA ALA A 75 10.46 -2.17 3.08
C ALA A 75 11.69 -2.78 2.41
N ILE A 76 12.32 -2.05 1.49
CA ILE A 76 13.48 -2.53 0.72
C ILE A 76 14.41 -1.35 0.37
N ASP A 77 15.71 -1.63 0.27
CA ASP A 77 16.69 -0.67 -0.25
C ASP A 77 17.03 -0.96 -1.72
N LEU A 78 16.33 -0.26 -2.63
CA LEU A 78 16.50 -0.37 -4.08
C LEU A 78 17.87 0.13 -4.57
N ARG A 79 18.71 0.72 -3.71
CA ARG A 79 20.08 1.12 -4.06
C ARG A 79 21.05 -0.05 -4.05
N THR A 80 20.70 -1.16 -3.41
CA THR A 80 21.52 -2.37 -3.35
C THR A 80 21.18 -3.30 -4.51
N GLU A 81 22.14 -4.11 -4.97
CA GLU A 81 21.88 -5.12 -6.01
C GLU A 81 20.86 -6.17 -5.55
N LYS A 82 20.82 -6.50 -4.25
CA LYS A 82 19.81 -7.40 -3.69
C LYS A 82 18.39 -6.78 -3.69
N GLY A 83 18.31 -5.45 -3.72
CA GLY A 83 17.06 -4.72 -3.66
C GLY A 83 16.42 -4.46 -5.03
N LYS A 84 17.21 -4.49 -6.11
CA LYS A 84 16.73 -4.37 -7.49
C LYS A 84 16.21 -5.72 -7.98
#